data_AF-A0A8J2SSD0-F1
#
_entry.id   AF-A0A8J2SSD0-F1
#
_cell.length_a   1.000
_cell.length_b   1.000
_cell.length_c   1.000
_cell.angle_alpha   90.00
_cell.angle_beta   90.00
_cell.angle_gamma   90.00
#
_symmetry.space_group_name_H-M   'P 1'
#
loop_
_entity.id
_entity.type
_entity.pdbx_description
1 polymer ?
#
loop_
_entity_poly.entity_id
_entity_poly.type
_entity_poly.pdbx_seq_one_letter_code
_entity_poly.pdbx_strand_id
1 'polypeptide(L)'
;MRRRSLCAWLLGAARPARPLAPSRRPPAAAAWAPDPGDLILEAEDAAVWAEERREYAACFAADAPEAAPAGLRGVYRRSFTAQATAADGATSVRYLHAFDAAYPPLSALDAQGRRNATDDATLRPIRDLLDATCFLHERGLPHLGLNGECVRVGSDGGGGGAPRLKVVGAGAGPKLVATRRPFSLPETWAFNAPETLGAALVQSNLKALLRMDAWSVGVCCAMLLRRERASPFAAAANWRAGLFSDRDAVRARVDDVFADFSSFLTETNARSDGLLFRHGWLVEVLVGLLRRDPGDRLDVRRAARVARRAAPPAAATRPAPAPALPPPNELGRFGAAAAAPAGDARAAGEPFRSLEAMVNIAENGRCRCVVEARGEGGAWGSGVPYGEVLGFRNRADGDRWDVFLPGLARADADAALDAGAEPRPLAVARVLGVVLIKGGNHKLAVEVDAFAVDEARVLADVRRFVDAYVATHPTSANRVRFLEYDSL
;
A
#
# COMPACT_ATOMS: atom_id res chain seq x y z
N MET A 1 -55.49 48.10 17.38
CA MET A 1 -54.69 47.34 16.40
C MET A 1 -53.62 46.53 17.11
N ARG A 2 -53.82 45.22 17.29
CA ARG A 2 -52.81 44.21 17.64
C ARG A 2 -53.44 42.84 17.33
N ARG A 3 -52.83 42.09 16.41
CA ARG A 3 -53.36 40.85 15.82
C ARG A 3 -53.38 39.73 16.86
N ARG A 4 -54.52 39.05 17.00
CA ARG A 4 -54.70 37.81 17.76
C ARG A 4 -54.61 36.63 16.78
N SER A 5 -53.75 35.66 17.11
CA SER A 5 -53.62 34.38 16.43
C SER A 5 -54.85 33.50 16.67
N LEU A 6 -55.36 32.92 15.58
CA LEU A 6 -56.20 31.73 15.58
C LEU A 6 -55.38 30.54 16.09
N CYS A 7 -55.92 29.80 17.06
CA CYS A 7 -55.83 28.34 17.12
C CYS A 7 -56.76 27.84 18.24
N ALA A 8 -58.00 27.57 17.86
CA ALA A 8 -58.91 26.72 18.59
C ALA A 8 -59.58 25.83 17.53
N TRP A 9 -59.21 24.54 17.49
CA TRP A 9 -60.10 23.46 17.07
C TRP A 9 -59.47 22.10 17.40
N LEU A 10 -60.30 21.26 18.06
CA LEU A 10 -60.24 19.80 18.15
C LEU A 10 -59.33 19.14 19.21
N LEU A 11 -59.79 19.21 20.45
CA LEU A 11 -59.67 18.11 21.42
C LEU A 11 -60.55 16.94 20.95
N GLY A 12 -59.93 15.92 20.35
CA GLY A 12 -60.54 14.64 20.00
C GLY A 12 -60.01 13.52 20.88
N ALA A 13 -60.94 12.75 21.45
CA ALA A 13 -60.74 11.71 22.45
C ALA A 13 -59.59 10.73 22.15
N ALA A 14 -58.77 10.47 23.18
CA ALA A 14 -57.75 9.44 23.19
C ALA A 14 -58.38 8.04 23.03
N ARG A 15 -58.01 7.35 21.96
CA ARG A 15 -58.26 5.91 21.83
C ARG A 15 -57.27 5.14 22.72
N PRO A 16 -57.71 4.11 23.46
CA PRO A 16 -56.79 3.26 24.21
C PRO A 16 -55.84 2.53 23.24
N ALA A 17 -54.56 2.51 23.59
CA ALA A 17 -53.52 1.87 22.81
C ALA A 17 -53.83 0.39 22.59
N ARG A 18 -53.83 -0.05 21.32
CA ARG A 18 -53.84 -1.46 20.96
C ARG A 18 -52.56 -2.11 21.51
N PRO A 19 -52.63 -3.27 22.18
CA PRO A 19 -51.42 -3.99 22.58
C PRO A 19 -50.61 -4.33 21.32
N LEU A 20 -49.35 -3.92 21.30
CA LEU A 20 -48.39 -4.29 20.27
C LEU A 20 -48.28 -5.81 20.25
N ALA A 21 -48.57 -6.42 19.10
CA ALA A 21 -48.28 -7.82 18.87
C ALA A 21 -46.78 -8.07 19.16
N PRO A 22 -46.42 -9.22 19.77
CA PRO A 22 -45.02 -9.52 20.06
C PRO A 22 -44.21 -9.41 18.78
N SER A 23 -43.18 -8.57 18.80
CA SER A 23 -42.29 -8.37 17.68
C SER A 23 -41.75 -9.74 17.25
N ARG A 24 -41.94 -10.07 15.97
CA ARG A 24 -41.25 -11.22 15.37
C ARG A 24 -39.77 -11.04 15.67
N ARG A 25 -39.15 -12.02 16.33
CA ARG A 25 -37.70 -12.11 16.46
C ARG A 25 -37.10 -11.78 15.09
N PRO A 26 -36.07 -10.91 15.01
CA PRO A 26 -35.33 -10.75 13.77
C PRO A 26 -34.89 -12.15 13.31
N PRO A 27 -34.92 -12.46 12.00
CA PRO A 27 -34.40 -13.73 11.52
C PRO A 27 -32.99 -13.88 12.10
N ALA A 28 -32.72 -15.04 12.70
CA ALA A 28 -31.37 -15.38 13.15
C ALA A 28 -30.43 -15.03 11.99
N ALA A 29 -29.46 -14.15 12.25
CA ALA A 29 -28.48 -13.77 11.25
C ALA A 29 -27.95 -15.07 10.64
N ALA A 30 -28.22 -15.27 9.34
CA ALA A 30 -27.72 -16.44 8.63
C ALA A 30 -26.22 -16.49 8.90
N ALA A 31 -25.75 -17.61 9.45
CA ALA A 31 -24.34 -17.83 9.69
C ALA A 31 -23.63 -17.58 8.36
N TRP A 32 -22.88 -16.49 8.31
CA TRP A 32 -22.05 -16.15 7.18
C TRP A 32 -20.92 -17.19 7.14
N ALA A 33 -21.01 -18.11 6.18
CA ALA A 33 -19.93 -19.04 5.86
C ALA A 33 -19.09 -18.40 4.74
N PRO A 34 -17.80 -18.10 4.97
CA PRO A 34 -16.94 -17.56 3.93
C PRO A 34 -16.63 -18.59 2.84
N ASP A 35 -16.45 -18.12 1.62
CA ASP A 35 -16.06 -18.95 0.47
C ASP A 35 -14.57 -19.37 0.59
N PRO A 36 -14.16 -20.57 0.14
CA PRO A 36 -12.78 -21.09 0.27
C PRO A 36 -11.68 -20.32 -0.50
N GLY A 37 -11.99 -19.15 -1.05
CA GLY A 37 -11.10 -18.30 -1.85
C GLY A 37 -10.99 -16.86 -1.37
N ASP A 38 -11.68 -16.48 -0.29
CA ASP A 38 -11.42 -15.21 0.38
C ASP A 38 -10.10 -15.33 1.14
N LEU A 39 -9.13 -14.43 0.89
CA LEU A 39 -7.99 -14.26 1.81
C LEU A 39 -8.50 -13.57 3.08
N ILE A 40 -9.18 -14.35 3.91
CA ILE A 40 -9.30 -14.10 5.32
C ILE A 40 -7.92 -14.44 5.88
N LEU A 41 -7.26 -13.48 6.52
CA LEU A 41 -6.20 -13.82 7.46
C LEU A 41 -6.88 -14.57 8.62
N GLU A 42 -7.09 -15.88 8.44
CA GLU A 42 -7.55 -16.73 9.51
C GLU A 42 -6.48 -16.70 10.59
N ALA A 43 -6.92 -16.28 11.78
CA ALA A 43 -6.17 -16.19 13.00
C ALA A 43 -5.84 -17.59 13.59
N GLU A 44 -5.48 -18.57 12.75
CA GLU A 44 -5.31 -19.97 13.15
C GLU A 44 -3.98 -20.62 12.75
N ASP A 45 -2.94 -19.86 12.39
CA ASP A 45 -1.60 -20.41 12.56
C ASP A 45 -1.29 -20.44 14.06
N ALA A 46 -1.70 -21.52 14.71
CA ALA A 46 -1.47 -21.75 16.13
C ALA A 46 0.02 -21.67 16.48
N ALA A 47 0.94 -21.90 15.54
CA ALA A 47 2.36 -21.76 15.77
C ALA A 47 2.76 -20.28 15.82
N VAL A 48 2.33 -19.47 14.85
CA VAL A 48 2.58 -18.01 14.83
C VAL A 48 1.88 -17.33 16.01
N TRP A 49 0.64 -17.69 16.32
CA TRP A 49 -0.06 -17.15 17.49
C TRP A 49 0.49 -17.67 18.81
N ALA A 50 1.04 -18.88 18.87
CA ALA A 50 1.76 -19.35 20.06
C ALA A 50 3.14 -18.68 20.18
N GLU A 51 3.72 -18.21 19.08
CA GLU A 51 4.97 -17.46 19.04
C GLU A 51 4.74 -16.01 19.47
N GLU A 52 3.74 -15.33 18.92
CA GLU A 52 3.30 -13.99 19.33
C GLU A 52 2.74 -13.97 20.77
N ARG A 53 2.00 -15.01 21.21
CA ARG A 53 1.58 -15.13 22.62
C ARG A 53 2.74 -15.46 23.55
N ARG A 54 3.76 -16.20 23.09
CA ARG A 54 4.99 -16.42 23.88
C ARG A 54 5.80 -15.11 23.97
N GLU A 55 5.90 -14.34 22.90
CA GLU A 55 6.49 -12.99 22.92
C GLU A 55 5.72 -12.04 23.83
N TYR A 56 4.39 -12.02 23.72
CA TYR A 56 3.53 -11.21 24.57
C TYR A 56 3.64 -11.65 26.03
N ALA A 57 3.50 -12.94 26.37
CA ALA A 57 3.62 -13.44 27.73
C ALA A 57 5.01 -13.20 28.35
N ALA A 58 6.07 -13.31 27.55
CA ALA A 58 7.43 -12.94 27.96
C ALA A 58 7.58 -11.43 28.25
N CYS A 59 6.70 -10.57 27.72
CA CYS A 59 6.65 -9.15 28.06
C CYS A 59 5.98 -8.87 29.42
N PHE A 60 5.24 -9.82 30.01
CA PHE A 60 4.50 -9.65 31.28
C PHE A 60 4.96 -10.60 32.40
N ALA A 61 5.84 -11.57 32.13
CA ALA A 61 6.44 -12.41 33.16
C ALA A 61 7.56 -11.63 33.87
N ALA A 62 7.41 -11.43 35.18
CA ALA A 62 8.26 -10.57 36.01
C ALA A 62 9.75 -10.99 36.03
N ASP A 63 10.07 -12.26 35.77
CA ASP A 63 11.40 -12.82 35.98
C ASP A 63 11.77 -13.88 34.90
N ALA A 64 12.33 -13.50 33.74
CA ALA A 64 13.31 -14.33 32.98
C ALA A 64 13.72 -13.71 31.61
N PRO A 65 14.93 -13.14 31.48
CA PRO A 65 15.54 -12.77 30.20
C PRO A 65 16.05 -13.97 29.37
N GLU A 66 16.19 -15.15 29.99
CA GLU A 66 16.92 -16.29 29.39
C GLU A 66 16.04 -17.29 28.61
N ALA A 67 14.72 -17.18 28.71
CA ALA A 67 13.78 -18.13 28.10
C ALA A 67 13.51 -17.87 26.59
N ALA A 68 14.10 -16.84 25.99
CA ALA A 68 13.95 -16.57 24.55
C ALA A 68 14.73 -17.60 23.71
N PRO A 69 14.16 -18.13 22.61
CA PRO A 69 14.84 -19.01 21.66
C PRO A 69 16.19 -18.44 21.22
N ALA A 70 17.21 -19.29 21.08
CA ALA A 70 18.59 -18.86 20.82
C ALA A 70 18.76 -17.96 19.58
N GLY A 71 17.90 -18.10 18.57
CA GLY A 71 17.90 -17.25 17.36
C GLY A 71 17.36 -15.83 17.55
N LEU A 72 16.72 -15.53 18.69
CA LEU A 72 16.19 -14.20 19.02
C LEU A 72 17.07 -13.45 20.04
N ARG A 73 18.13 -14.09 20.54
CA ARG A 73 19.10 -13.46 21.45
C ARG A 73 19.97 -12.47 20.68
N GLY A 74 19.59 -11.19 20.72
CA GLY A 74 20.41 -10.07 20.22
C GLY A 74 19.76 -9.20 19.13
N VAL A 75 18.61 -9.60 18.58
CA VAL A 75 17.97 -8.88 17.45
C VAL A 75 16.81 -7.99 17.90
N TYR A 76 16.18 -8.27 19.05
CA TYR A 76 15.07 -7.46 19.59
C TYR A 76 15.14 -7.33 21.12
N ARG A 77 15.73 -6.24 21.63
CA ARG A 77 15.64 -5.77 23.03
C ARG A 77 14.58 -4.66 23.25
N ARG A 78 13.30 -5.04 23.39
CA ARG A 78 12.27 -4.44 24.28
C ARG A 78 11.76 -2.98 24.10
N SER A 79 10.43 -2.82 24.10
CA SER A 79 9.73 -1.57 24.47
C SER A 79 9.18 -1.72 25.88
N PHE A 80 9.32 -0.71 26.76
CA PHE A 80 8.75 -0.74 28.11
C PHE A 80 7.73 0.39 28.32
N THR A 81 6.76 0.13 29.18
CA THR A 81 5.95 1.14 29.86
C THR A 81 6.59 1.46 31.20
N ALA A 82 6.99 2.70 31.43
CA ALA A 82 7.36 3.18 32.78
C ALA A 82 6.24 4.09 33.30
N GLN A 83 5.60 3.67 34.38
CA GLN A 83 4.76 4.56 35.20
C GLN A 83 5.67 5.26 36.20
N ALA A 84 5.73 6.58 36.12
CA ALA A 84 6.34 7.41 37.16
C ALA A 84 5.22 8.16 37.88
N THR A 85 5.04 7.83 39.15
CA THR A 85 4.15 8.58 40.05
C THR A 85 4.96 9.70 40.69
N ALA A 86 4.58 10.95 40.44
CA ALA A 86 5.17 12.09 41.11
C ALA A 86 4.83 12.08 42.61
N ALA A 87 5.60 12.83 43.42
CA ALA A 87 5.44 12.86 44.88
C ALA A 87 4.05 13.37 45.33
N ASP A 88 3.29 14.02 44.44
CA ASP A 88 1.91 14.48 44.64
C ASP A 88 0.84 13.44 44.24
N GLY A 89 1.23 12.25 43.82
CA GLY A 89 0.32 11.17 43.41
C GLY A 89 -0.10 11.21 41.94
N ALA A 90 0.40 12.15 41.13
CA ALA A 90 0.11 12.17 39.71
C ALA A 90 0.86 11.06 38.96
N THR A 91 0.13 10.12 38.37
CA THR A 91 0.71 9.03 37.56
C THR A 91 0.92 9.50 36.13
N SER A 92 2.17 9.64 35.69
CA SER A 92 2.49 9.84 34.27
C SER A 92 2.88 8.49 33.65
N VAL A 93 2.20 8.12 32.56
CA VAL A 93 2.62 7.00 31.72
C VAL A 93 3.60 7.56 30.70
N ARG A 94 4.89 7.19 30.84
CA ARG A 94 5.89 7.48 29.81
C ARG A 94 6.19 6.20 29.03
N TYR A 95 6.06 6.29 27.71
CA TYR A 95 6.55 5.26 26.81
C TYR A 95 8.06 5.43 26.69
N LEU A 96 8.83 4.48 27.25
CA LEU A 96 10.28 4.44 27.08
C LEU A 96 10.62 3.31 26.12
N HIS A 97 10.95 3.70 24.89
CA HIS A 97 11.50 2.79 23.90
C HIS A 97 12.99 2.61 24.19
N ALA A 98 13.36 1.47 24.77
CA ALA A 98 14.74 1.15 25.09
C ALA A 98 15.38 0.36 23.95
N PHE A 99 15.95 1.04 22.95
CA PHE A 99 16.93 0.42 22.06
C PHE A 99 18.08 1.38 21.82
N ASP A 100 19.10 1.17 22.65
CA ASP A 100 20.47 1.68 22.68
C ASP A 100 20.71 3.18 22.41
N ALA A 101 21.58 3.77 23.22
CA ALA A 101 22.14 5.10 23.03
C ALA A 101 22.98 5.24 21.73
N ALA A 102 22.98 4.20 20.88
CA ALA A 102 23.72 4.11 19.63
C ALA A 102 23.01 4.79 18.43
N TYR A 103 21.71 5.05 18.50
CA TYR A 103 20.96 5.60 17.38
C TYR A 103 20.29 6.93 17.71
N PRO A 104 20.86 8.07 17.25
CA PRO A 104 20.21 9.35 17.43
C PRO A 104 18.83 9.35 16.74
N PRO A 105 17.77 9.91 17.38
CA PRO A 105 16.55 10.27 16.64
C PRO A 105 16.93 11.18 15.48
N LEU A 106 16.06 11.31 14.46
CA LEU A 106 16.32 12.22 13.32
C LEU A 106 16.74 13.62 13.79
N SER A 107 16.17 14.07 14.92
CA SER A 107 16.49 15.32 15.58
C SER A 107 17.96 15.47 16.01
N ALA A 108 18.68 14.39 16.28
CA ALA A 108 20.07 14.41 16.72
C ALA A 108 21.09 14.34 15.57
N LEU A 109 20.68 14.13 14.31
CA LEU A 109 21.55 14.28 13.12
C LEU A 109 21.99 15.74 12.92
N ASP A 110 21.13 16.70 13.27
CA ASP A 110 21.39 18.14 13.14
C ASP A 110 22.44 18.64 14.15
N ALA A 111 22.48 18.05 15.34
CA ALA A 111 23.42 18.45 16.41
C ALA A 111 24.89 18.15 16.07
N GLN A 112 25.16 17.32 15.06
CA GLN A 112 26.51 16.92 14.65
C GLN A 112 27.08 17.82 13.52
N GLY A 113 26.36 18.86 13.10
CA GLY A 113 26.94 20.03 12.42
C GLY A 113 27.62 19.77 11.06
N ARG A 114 27.40 18.62 10.41
CA ARG A 114 28.06 18.31 9.14
C ARG A 114 27.34 19.00 7.98
N ARG A 115 27.73 20.25 7.69
CA ARG A 115 27.31 21.04 6.51
C ARG A 115 27.72 20.44 5.15
N ASN A 116 28.43 19.31 5.14
CA ASN A 116 28.88 18.61 3.92
C ASN A 116 28.16 17.28 3.74
N ALA A 117 26.84 17.23 3.99
CA ALA A 117 26.04 16.08 3.61
C ALA A 117 25.93 16.07 2.08
N THR A 118 26.45 15.02 1.43
CA THR A 118 26.18 14.77 0.02
C THR A 118 24.68 14.63 -0.21
N ASP A 119 24.19 14.94 -1.41
CA ASP A 119 22.79 14.70 -1.77
C ASP A 119 22.37 13.27 -1.38
N ASP A 120 23.22 12.28 -1.65
CA ASP A 120 23.02 10.88 -1.28
C ASP A 120 22.78 10.64 0.22
N ALA A 121 23.42 11.40 1.11
CA ALA A 121 23.23 11.27 2.56
C ALA A 121 21.81 11.70 2.99
N THR A 122 21.18 12.60 2.24
CA THR A 122 19.80 13.06 2.49
C THR A 122 18.77 12.23 1.72
N LEU A 123 19.08 11.84 0.48
CA LEU A 123 18.19 11.04 -0.36
C LEU A 123 18.03 9.60 0.17
N ARG A 124 19.08 9.03 0.78
CA ARG A 124 19.04 7.65 1.28
C ARG A 124 18.00 7.43 2.39
N PRO A 125 17.95 8.25 3.48
CA PRO A 125 16.87 8.14 4.46
C PRO A 125 15.47 8.23 3.85
N ILE A 126 15.25 9.12 2.87
CA ILE A 126 13.95 9.26 2.20
C ILE A 126 13.59 7.95 1.46
N ARG A 127 14.54 7.37 0.72
CA ARG A 127 14.36 6.08 0.04
C ARG A 127 14.09 4.95 1.03
N ASP A 128 14.86 4.86 2.11
CA ASP A 128 14.69 3.87 3.17
C ASP A 128 13.30 3.98 3.83
N LEU A 129 12.80 5.21 4.06
CA LEU A 129 11.46 5.45 4.62
C LEU A 129 10.36 4.97 3.67
N LEU A 130 10.49 5.29 2.38
CA LEU A 130 9.57 4.84 1.33
C LEU A 130 9.57 3.32 1.20
N ASP A 131 10.74 2.69 1.14
CA ASP A 131 10.88 1.24 1.01
C ASP A 131 10.32 0.50 2.23
N ALA A 132 10.64 0.96 3.45
CA ALA A 132 10.15 0.36 4.69
C ALA A 132 8.62 0.44 4.79
N THR A 133 8.04 1.59 4.43
CA THR A 133 6.58 1.76 4.48
C THR A 133 5.88 1.03 3.32
N CYS A 134 6.49 0.99 2.13
CA CYS A 134 6.02 0.20 1.00
C CYS A 134 5.94 -1.29 1.36
N PHE A 135 6.95 -1.82 2.04
CA PHE A 135 6.99 -3.20 2.52
C PHE A 135 5.81 -3.54 3.45
N LEU A 136 5.43 -2.61 4.34
CA LEU A 136 4.26 -2.76 5.21
C LEU A 136 2.96 -2.73 4.39
N HIS A 137 2.84 -1.78 3.47
CA HIS A 137 1.66 -1.61 2.62
C HIS A 137 1.43 -2.78 1.68
N GLU A 138 2.48 -3.39 1.14
CA GLU A 138 2.42 -4.64 0.35
C GLU A 138 1.80 -5.81 1.12
N ARG A 139 1.87 -5.79 2.45
CA ARG A 139 1.27 -6.81 3.33
C ARG A 139 -0.11 -6.40 3.87
N GLY A 140 -0.65 -5.29 3.39
CA GLY A 140 -1.92 -4.76 3.90
C GLY A 140 -1.84 -4.27 5.35
N LEU A 141 -0.65 -3.86 5.82
CA LEU A 141 -0.42 -3.41 7.19
C LEU A 141 -0.24 -1.89 7.21
N PRO A 142 -1.27 -1.10 7.57
CA PRO A 142 -1.11 0.34 7.73
C PRO A 142 -0.40 0.66 9.06
N HIS A 143 0.51 1.62 9.09
CA HIS A 143 1.24 2.00 10.31
C HIS A 143 0.37 2.79 11.30
N LEU A 144 -0.45 3.74 10.84
CA LEU A 144 -1.46 4.54 11.56
C LEU A 144 -0.97 5.38 12.76
N GLY A 145 0.33 5.37 13.02
CA GLY A 145 0.98 6.23 14.01
C GLY A 145 2.35 6.70 13.55
N LEU A 146 2.59 6.77 12.24
CA LEU A 146 3.90 7.11 11.70
C LEU A 146 4.19 8.59 11.99
N ASN A 147 5.24 8.86 12.76
CA ASN A 147 5.68 10.21 13.09
C ASN A 147 7.22 10.28 13.16
N GLY A 148 7.78 11.43 13.51
CA GLY A 148 9.23 11.62 13.63
C GLY A 148 9.91 10.72 14.69
N GLU A 149 9.16 10.20 15.67
CA GLU A 149 9.65 9.25 16.66
C GLU A 149 9.64 7.79 16.14
N CYS A 150 8.83 7.49 15.14
CA CYS A 150 8.83 6.19 14.47
C CYS A 150 9.99 6.03 13.48
N VAL A 151 10.72 7.11 13.20
CA VAL A 151 11.82 7.13 12.25
C VAL A 151 13.16 7.18 13.00
N ARG A 152 14.01 6.17 12.78
CA ARG A 152 15.33 6.03 13.43
C ARG A 152 16.41 5.89 12.39
N VAL A 153 17.60 6.43 12.66
CA VAL A 153 18.76 6.29 11.75
C VAL A 153 19.88 5.59 12.49
N GLY A 154 20.42 4.53 11.89
CA GLY A 154 21.44 3.73 12.53
C GLY A 154 22.35 2.94 11.60
N SER A 155 23.59 2.73 12.02
CA SER A 155 24.54 1.80 11.40
C SER A 155 24.22 0.36 11.81
N ASP A 156 24.12 -0.56 10.86
CA ASP A 156 23.88 -1.98 11.15
C ASP A 156 25.10 -2.60 11.85
N GLY A 157 25.08 -2.66 13.18
CA GLY A 157 25.74 -3.63 14.08
C GLY A 157 27.26 -3.90 13.98
N GLY A 158 27.99 -3.35 13.02
CA GLY A 158 29.38 -3.71 12.76
C GLY A 158 30.14 -2.62 12.01
N GLY A 159 30.72 -1.69 12.77
CA GLY A 159 31.94 -0.91 12.48
C GLY A 159 32.10 -0.07 11.20
N GLY A 160 31.29 -0.20 10.16
CA GLY A 160 31.53 0.48 8.88
C GLY A 160 30.36 0.55 7.90
N GLY A 161 29.19 0.00 8.24
CA GLY A 161 27.98 0.14 7.42
C GLY A 161 27.50 1.58 7.41
N ALA A 162 27.10 2.08 6.23
CA ALA A 162 26.50 3.40 6.13
C ALA A 162 25.16 3.43 6.89
N PRO A 163 24.81 4.55 7.54
CA PRO A 163 23.58 4.64 8.32
C PRO A 163 22.35 4.38 7.44
N ARG A 164 21.42 3.59 7.98
CA ARG A 164 20.14 3.21 7.37
C ARG A 164 19.00 3.75 8.22
N LEU A 165 17.93 4.18 7.57
CA LEU A 165 16.70 4.55 8.26
C LEU A 165 15.85 3.31 8.51
N LYS A 166 15.27 3.23 9.71
CA LYS A 166 14.36 2.17 10.16
C LYS A 166 13.04 2.79 10.62
N VAL A 167 11.93 2.16 10.25
CA VAL A 167 10.59 2.49 10.73
C VAL A 167 10.24 1.55 11.88
N VAL A 168 9.81 2.10 13.01
CA VAL A 168 9.46 1.36 14.23
C VAL A 168 8.08 1.74 14.73
N GLY A 169 7.46 0.88 15.54
CA GLY A 169 6.15 1.19 16.15
C GLY A 169 4.94 0.76 15.32
N ALA A 170 5.09 -0.21 14.41
CA ALA A 170 4.03 -0.70 13.51
C ALA A 170 2.87 -1.45 14.20
N GLY A 171 2.70 -1.35 15.51
CA GLY A 171 1.76 -2.16 16.30
C GLY A 171 0.28 -1.79 16.14
N ALA A 172 -0.06 -0.66 15.49
CA ALA A 172 -1.44 -0.23 15.29
C ALA A 172 -2.13 -0.95 14.11
N GLY A 173 -1.42 -1.14 12.99
CA GLY A 173 -1.93 -1.82 11.80
C GLY A 173 -2.43 -3.24 12.03
N PRO A 174 -1.57 -4.14 12.54
CA PRO A 174 -1.94 -5.53 12.81
C PRO A 174 -3.17 -5.63 13.72
N LYS A 175 -3.28 -4.78 14.73
CA LYS A 175 -4.43 -4.76 15.66
C LYS A 175 -5.73 -4.36 14.96
N LEU A 176 -5.68 -3.40 14.06
CA LEU A 176 -6.86 -2.90 13.35
C LEU A 176 -7.37 -3.93 12.34
N VAL A 177 -6.45 -4.57 11.61
CA VAL A 177 -6.75 -5.67 10.68
C VAL A 177 -7.37 -6.87 11.43
N ALA A 178 -6.83 -7.22 12.59
CA ALA A 178 -7.27 -8.39 13.36
C ALA A 178 -8.64 -8.22 14.05
N THR A 179 -8.97 -7.02 14.52
CA THR A 179 -10.10 -6.86 15.47
C THR A 179 -11.37 -6.25 14.89
N ARG A 180 -11.32 -5.60 13.71
CA ARG A 180 -12.44 -4.81 13.15
C ARG A 180 -13.10 -3.86 14.16
N ARG A 181 -12.38 -3.47 15.23
CA ARG A 181 -12.87 -2.60 16.30
C ARG A 181 -12.50 -1.14 16.02
N PRO A 182 -13.25 -0.19 16.58
CA PRO A 182 -12.83 1.20 16.59
C PRO A 182 -11.41 1.33 17.16
N PHE A 183 -10.56 2.07 16.47
CA PHE A 183 -9.20 2.36 16.86
C PHE A 183 -9.05 3.87 17.04
N SER A 184 -8.43 4.29 18.15
CA SER A 184 -8.09 5.70 18.35
C SER A 184 -6.74 5.97 17.72
N LEU A 185 -6.69 6.92 16.78
CA LEU A 185 -5.43 7.42 16.26
C LEU A 185 -4.62 8.09 17.39
N PRO A 186 -3.28 8.00 17.37
CA PRO A 186 -2.45 8.78 18.27
C PRO A 186 -2.70 10.28 18.12
N GLU A 187 -2.59 11.04 19.21
CA GLU A 187 -2.72 12.50 19.23
C GLU A 187 -1.50 13.24 18.64
N THR A 188 -0.86 12.64 17.64
CA THR A 188 0.23 13.25 16.87
C THR A 188 -0.34 14.01 15.67
N TRP A 189 -1.24 14.97 15.95
CA TRP A 189 -2.09 15.64 14.95
C TRP A 189 -1.32 16.18 13.75
N ALA A 190 -0.13 16.72 13.96
CA ALA A 190 0.72 17.27 12.89
C ALA A 190 1.24 16.23 11.87
N PHE A 191 1.04 14.94 12.12
CA PHE A 191 1.36 13.82 11.21
C PHE A 191 0.11 13.12 10.69
N ASN A 192 -1.08 13.44 11.23
CA ASN A 192 -2.32 12.81 10.82
C ASN A 192 -2.83 13.46 9.53
N ALA A 193 -3.45 12.67 8.66
CA ALA A 193 -3.97 13.14 7.39
C ALA A 193 -5.16 14.12 7.56
N PRO A 194 -5.38 15.10 6.68
CA PRO A 194 -6.37 16.16 6.86
C PRO A 194 -7.79 15.65 7.11
N GLU A 195 -8.17 14.55 6.45
CA GLU A 195 -9.47 13.89 6.61
C GLU A 195 -9.73 13.38 8.04
N THR A 196 -8.68 13.19 8.84
CA THR A 196 -8.79 12.76 10.25
C THR A 196 -8.92 13.92 11.23
N LEU A 197 -8.60 15.15 10.81
CA LEU A 197 -8.61 16.33 11.68
C LEU A 197 -10.03 16.90 11.89
N GLY A 198 -10.96 16.58 10.98
CA GLY A 198 -12.33 17.11 11.00
C GLY A 198 -13.37 16.19 11.64
N ALA A 199 -13.06 14.91 11.86
CA ALA A 199 -14.04 13.92 12.28
C ALA A 199 -13.67 13.27 13.63
N ALA A 200 -14.67 13.06 14.49
CA ALA A 200 -14.51 12.31 15.73
C ALA A 200 -14.40 10.78 15.49
N LEU A 201 -14.94 10.31 14.36
CA LEU A 201 -14.89 8.92 13.92
C LEU A 201 -14.66 8.89 12.41
N VAL A 202 -13.64 8.16 11.97
CA VAL A 202 -13.36 7.95 10.56
C VAL A 202 -13.75 6.51 10.21
N GLN A 203 -14.80 6.34 9.39
CA GLN A 203 -15.08 5.06 8.76
C GLN A 203 -14.17 4.92 7.54
N SER A 204 -13.30 3.91 7.53
CA SER A 204 -12.27 3.75 6.52
C SER A 204 -12.20 2.31 6.05
N ASN A 205 -11.80 2.12 4.79
CA ASN A 205 -11.34 0.85 4.27
C ASN A 205 -9.79 0.79 4.30
N LEU A 206 -9.21 -0.37 4.00
CA LEU A 206 -7.76 -0.56 4.01
C LEU A 206 -7.06 0.45 3.08
N LYS A 207 -7.56 0.68 1.87
CA LYS A 207 -6.98 1.62 0.91
C LYS A 207 -6.86 3.03 1.49
N ALA A 208 -7.93 3.52 2.12
CA ALA A 208 -7.91 4.82 2.78
C ALA A 208 -6.97 4.86 4.00
N LEU A 209 -6.84 3.77 4.77
CA LEU A 209 -5.84 3.68 5.85
C LEU A 209 -4.40 3.77 5.33
N LEU A 210 -4.10 3.11 4.19
CA LEU A 210 -2.79 3.22 3.54
C LEU A 210 -2.54 4.65 3.01
N ARG A 211 -3.58 5.35 2.54
CA ARG A 211 -3.47 6.77 2.16
C ARG A 211 -3.23 7.68 3.36
N MET A 212 -3.71 7.33 4.56
CA MET A 212 -3.38 8.08 5.78
C MET A 212 -1.88 7.98 6.09
N ASP A 213 -1.29 6.77 5.98
CA ASP A 213 0.15 6.62 6.13
C ASP A 213 0.93 7.38 5.06
N ALA A 214 0.45 7.40 3.81
CA ALA A 214 1.10 8.15 2.73
C ALA A 214 1.27 9.62 3.09
N TRP A 215 0.25 10.23 3.73
CA TRP A 215 0.37 11.58 4.26
C TRP A 215 1.49 11.69 5.29
N SER A 216 1.48 10.82 6.31
CA SER A 216 2.51 10.82 7.37
C SER A 216 3.92 10.61 6.82
N VAL A 217 4.09 9.76 5.79
CA VAL A 217 5.34 9.61 5.05
C VAL A 217 5.74 10.92 4.39
N GLY A 218 4.80 11.61 3.72
CA GLY A 218 5.03 12.93 3.14
C GLY A 218 5.50 13.96 4.17
N VAL A 219 4.91 13.98 5.37
CA VAL A 219 5.35 14.84 6.48
C VAL A 219 6.79 14.50 6.89
N CYS A 220 7.11 13.23 7.08
CA CYS A 220 8.46 12.78 7.44
C CYS A 220 9.50 13.08 6.34
N CYS A 221 9.13 12.96 5.05
CA CYS A 221 9.96 13.37 3.92
C CYS A 221 10.23 14.88 3.96
N ALA A 222 9.21 15.71 4.23
CA ALA A 222 9.40 17.15 4.39
C ALA A 222 10.36 17.47 5.54
N MET A 223 10.22 16.80 6.68
CA MET A 223 11.12 16.97 7.83
C MET A 223 12.56 16.57 7.49
N LEU A 224 12.77 15.45 6.79
CA LEU A 224 14.08 15.00 6.31
C LEU A 224 14.73 16.03 5.38
N LEU A 225 13.96 16.59 4.44
CA LEU A 225 14.44 17.62 3.52
C LEU A 225 14.77 18.94 4.23
N ARG A 226 13.91 19.37 5.16
CA ARG A 226 14.07 20.60 5.94
C ARG A 226 15.07 20.47 7.09
N ARG A 227 15.54 19.25 7.39
CA ARG A 227 16.36 18.90 8.55
C ARG A 227 15.71 19.33 9.87
N GLU A 228 14.39 19.22 9.95
CA GLU A 228 13.60 19.70 11.09
C GLU A 228 13.27 18.61 12.10
N ARG A 229 13.14 19.04 13.36
CA ARG A 229 12.78 18.17 14.49
C ARG A 229 11.29 18.05 14.71
N ALA A 230 10.51 19.00 14.19
CA ALA A 230 9.07 19.06 14.31
C ALA A 230 8.44 18.95 12.92
N SER A 231 7.19 18.47 12.87
CA SER A 231 6.41 18.49 11.63
C SER A 231 6.26 19.93 11.12
N PRO A 232 6.33 20.19 9.80
CA PRO A 232 6.03 21.49 9.23
C PRO A 232 4.58 21.95 9.47
N PHE A 233 3.70 21.03 9.87
CA PHE A 233 2.31 21.28 10.24
C PHE A 233 2.09 21.41 11.75
N ALA A 234 3.14 21.34 12.56
CA ALA A 234 3.03 21.50 14.01
C ALA A 234 2.49 22.89 14.36
N ALA A 235 1.39 22.91 15.11
CA ALA A 235 0.76 24.11 15.63
C ALA A 235 0.08 23.77 16.96
N ALA A 236 0.01 24.75 17.86
CA ALA A 236 -0.58 24.60 19.19
C ALA A 236 -1.85 25.46 19.30
N ALA A 237 -2.76 25.06 20.18
CA ALA A 237 -3.97 25.80 20.50
C ALA A 237 -3.66 27.27 20.82
N ASN A 238 -4.47 28.17 20.29
CA ASN A 238 -4.36 29.61 20.51
C ASN A 238 -5.76 30.21 20.65
N TRP A 239 -6.20 30.36 21.90
CA TRP A 239 -7.52 30.89 22.23
C TRP A 239 -7.75 32.31 21.70
N ARG A 240 -6.69 33.13 21.56
CA ARG A 240 -6.80 34.50 21.00
C ARG A 240 -7.12 34.50 19.52
N ALA A 241 -6.71 33.46 18.80
CA ALA A 241 -7.01 33.23 17.40
C ALA A 241 -8.28 32.37 17.18
N GLY A 242 -9.00 32.02 18.25
CA GLY A 242 -10.18 31.15 18.17
C GLY A 242 -9.84 29.67 17.94
N LEU A 243 -8.60 29.24 18.16
CA LEU A 243 -8.13 27.87 18.00
C LEU A 243 -8.10 27.17 19.36
N PHE A 244 -9.14 26.40 19.70
CA PHE A 244 -9.33 25.85 21.05
C PHE A 244 -8.66 24.50 21.30
N SER A 245 -8.13 23.84 20.27
CA SER A 245 -7.41 22.58 20.40
C SER A 245 -6.20 22.53 19.47
N ASP A 246 -5.20 21.71 19.81
CA ASP A 246 -4.03 21.49 18.94
C ASP A 246 -4.45 20.90 17.60
N ARG A 247 -5.48 20.04 17.58
CA ARG A 247 -6.07 19.51 16.35
C ARG A 247 -6.60 20.64 15.44
N ASP A 248 -7.33 21.60 16.00
CA ASP A 248 -7.87 22.73 15.22
C ASP A 248 -6.74 23.66 14.75
N ALA A 249 -5.72 23.87 15.59
CA ALA A 249 -4.54 24.66 15.21
C ALA A 249 -3.74 24.00 14.07
N VAL A 250 -3.53 22.69 14.14
CA VAL A 250 -2.88 21.92 13.07
C VAL A 250 -3.73 21.97 11.80
N ARG A 251 -5.06 21.83 11.90
CA ARG A 251 -5.96 21.95 10.74
C ARG A 251 -5.84 23.32 10.07
N ALA A 252 -5.89 24.40 10.85
CA ALA A 252 -5.71 25.75 10.34
C ALA A 252 -4.32 25.91 9.67
N ARG A 253 -3.27 25.37 10.30
CA ARG A 253 -1.92 25.38 9.72
C ARG A 253 -1.83 24.61 8.40
N VAL A 254 -2.49 23.46 8.30
CA VAL A 254 -2.60 22.71 7.03
C VAL A 254 -3.31 23.58 5.99
N ASP A 255 -4.47 24.15 6.32
CA ASP A 255 -5.22 25.01 5.39
C ASP A 255 -4.37 26.20 4.89
N ASP A 256 -3.63 26.87 5.78
CA ASP A 256 -2.71 27.96 5.43
C ASP A 256 -1.59 27.51 4.49
N VAL A 257 -0.96 26.37 4.77
CA VAL A 257 0.11 25.82 3.92
C VAL A 257 -0.41 25.47 2.53
N PHE A 258 -1.65 24.99 2.40
CA PHE A 258 -2.23 24.64 1.09
C PHE A 258 -2.86 25.83 0.36
N ALA A 259 -3.14 26.94 1.04
CA ALA A 259 -3.52 28.19 0.39
C ALA A 259 -2.37 28.76 -0.46
N ASP A 260 -1.12 28.55 -0.03
CA ASP A 260 0.09 28.86 -0.80
C ASP A 260 1.14 27.73 -0.69
N PHE A 261 0.82 26.61 -1.34
CA PHE A 261 1.71 25.46 -1.34
C PHE A 261 3.04 25.75 -2.07
N SER A 262 3.07 26.76 -2.93
CA SER A 262 4.28 27.18 -3.65
C SER A 262 5.33 27.75 -2.70
N SER A 263 4.91 28.54 -1.71
CA SER A 263 5.76 29.07 -0.65
C SER A 263 6.32 27.95 0.23
N PHE A 264 5.49 26.96 0.58
CA PHE A 264 5.94 25.78 1.31
C PHE A 264 7.03 24.99 0.56
N LEU A 265 6.85 24.76 -0.74
CA LEU A 265 7.87 24.08 -1.57
C LEU A 265 9.15 24.91 -1.71
N THR A 266 9.03 26.23 -1.90
CA THR A 266 10.17 27.15 -2.00
C THR A 266 10.97 27.19 -0.70
N GLU A 267 10.29 27.28 0.44
CA GLU A 267 10.92 27.23 1.76
C GLU A 267 11.60 25.87 1.99
N THR A 268 10.92 24.78 1.66
CA THR A 268 11.47 23.42 1.80
C THR A 268 12.72 23.25 0.94
N ASN A 269 12.68 23.74 -0.31
CA ASN A 269 13.82 23.73 -1.20
C ASN A 269 14.99 24.53 -0.63
N ALA A 270 14.73 25.76 -0.14
CA ALA A 270 15.74 26.61 0.47
C ALA A 270 16.39 25.97 1.71
N ARG A 271 15.59 25.35 2.60
CA ARG A 271 16.10 24.63 3.79
C ARG A 271 16.87 23.35 3.44
N SER A 272 16.60 22.78 2.27
CA SER A 272 17.29 21.58 1.74
C SER A 272 18.52 21.90 0.88
N ASP A 273 19.04 23.14 0.90
CA ASP A 273 20.16 23.58 0.06
C ASP A 273 19.91 23.39 -1.46
N GLY A 274 18.64 23.52 -1.88
CA GLY A 274 18.22 23.33 -3.28
C GLY A 274 17.99 21.87 -3.70
N LEU A 275 18.11 20.91 -2.77
CA LEU A 275 18.00 19.47 -3.07
C LEU A 275 16.64 19.11 -3.68
N LEU A 276 15.54 19.66 -3.14
CA LEU A 276 14.18 19.37 -3.60
C LEU A 276 14.00 19.62 -5.11
N PHE A 277 14.41 20.78 -5.62
CA PHE A 277 14.25 21.12 -7.04
C PHE A 277 15.35 20.54 -7.93
N ARG A 278 16.55 20.30 -7.39
CA ARG A 278 17.63 19.61 -8.12
C ARG A 278 17.24 18.17 -8.47
N HIS A 279 16.49 17.51 -7.57
CA HIS A 279 16.00 16.15 -7.76
C HIS A 279 14.50 16.19 -7.99
N GLY A 280 14.06 16.52 -9.21
CA GLY A 280 12.64 16.76 -9.53
C GLY A 280 11.65 15.66 -9.11
N TRP A 281 12.12 14.41 -8.99
CA TRP A 281 11.33 13.29 -8.45
C TRP A 281 10.90 13.50 -6.98
N LEU A 282 11.67 14.23 -6.18
CA LEU A 282 11.30 14.60 -4.80
C LEU A 282 10.07 15.51 -4.78
N VAL A 283 9.94 16.41 -5.76
CA VAL A 283 8.76 17.28 -5.90
C VAL A 283 7.53 16.42 -6.18
N GLU A 284 7.62 15.48 -7.13
CA GLU A 284 6.53 14.55 -7.44
C GLU A 284 6.11 13.74 -6.21
N VAL A 285 7.08 13.15 -5.50
CA VAL A 285 6.83 12.37 -4.28
C VAL A 285 6.20 13.23 -3.19
N LEU A 286 6.77 14.40 -2.90
CA LEU A 286 6.31 15.25 -1.80
C LEU A 286 4.92 15.83 -2.08
N VAL A 287 4.70 16.39 -3.26
CA VAL A 287 3.40 16.92 -3.69
C VAL A 287 2.36 15.81 -3.75
N GLY A 288 2.74 14.64 -4.26
CA GLY A 288 1.85 13.48 -4.39
C GLY A 288 1.41 12.94 -3.04
N LEU A 289 2.34 12.71 -2.11
CA LEU A 289 2.03 12.18 -0.77
C LEU A 289 1.24 13.17 0.10
N LEU A 290 1.44 14.48 -0.12
CA LEU A 290 0.76 15.54 0.63
C LEU A 290 -0.51 16.07 -0.07
N ARG A 291 -1.13 15.35 -1.00
CA ARG A 291 -2.45 15.78 -1.51
C ARG A 291 -3.50 15.73 -0.39
N ARG A 292 -4.29 16.79 -0.30
CA ARG A 292 -5.39 16.91 0.67
C ARG A 292 -6.46 15.86 0.44
N ASP A 293 -6.89 15.69 -0.81
CA ASP A 293 -7.86 14.66 -1.18
C ASP A 293 -7.15 13.28 -1.16
N PRO A 294 -7.61 12.31 -0.34
CA PRO A 294 -7.04 10.98 -0.32
C PRO A 294 -7.20 10.21 -1.65
N GLY A 295 -8.14 10.60 -2.52
CA GLY A 295 -8.32 10.01 -3.85
C GLY A 295 -7.20 10.37 -4.82
N ASP A 296 -6.71 11.61 -4.74
CA ASP A 296 -5.60 12.11 -5.57
C ASP A 296 -4.22 11.88 -4.94
N ARG A 297 -4.18 11.47 -3.67
CA ARG A 297 -2.95 11.27 -2.91
C ARG A 297 -2.18 10.07 -3.43
N LEU A 298 -0.89 10.27 -3.72
CA LEU A 298 0.03 9.22 -4.14
C LEU A 298 0.13 8.14 -3.07
N ASP A 299 0.21 6.87 -3.47
CA ASP A 299 0.44 5.77 -2.53
C ASP A 299 1.94 5.63 -2.34
N VAL A 300 2.31 5.09 -1.18
CA VAL A 300 3.71 4.85 -0.85
C VAL A 300 4.38 3.92 -1.86
N ARG A 301 3.65 2.96 -2.45
CA ARG A 301 4.21 2.04 -3.47
C ARG A 301 4.61 2.81 -4.73
N ARG A 302 3.74 3.67 -5.25
CA ARG A 302 4.03 4.52 -6.41
C ARG A 302 5.13 5.54 -6.08
N ALA A 303 5.12 6.14 -4.89
CA ALA A 303 6.20 7.01 -4.44
C ALA A 303 7.56 6.30 -4.39
N ALA A 304 7.61 5.06 -3.87
CA ALA A 304 8.81 4.23 -3.87
C ALA A 304 9.28 3.89 -5.29
N ARG A 305 8.35 3.58 -6.21
CA ARG A 305 8.69 3.37 -7.64
C ARG A 305 9.30 4.60 -8.29
N VAL A 306 8.74 5.78 -8.05
CA VAL A 306 9.30 7.07 -8.53
C VAL A 306 10.72 7.25 -8.00
N ALA A 307 10.93 7.04 -6.71
CA ALA A 307 12.25 7.16 -6.08
C ALA A 307 13.28 6.16 -6.63
N ARG A 308 12.88 4.90 -6.88
CA ARG A 308 13.74 3.86 -7.46
C ARG A 308 14.10 4.14 -8.91
N ARG A 309 13.17 4.64 -9.73
CA ARG A 309 13.44 5.02 -11.12
C ARG A 309 14.42 6.18 -11.23
N ALA A 310 14.31 7.15 -10.31
CA ALA A 310 15.19 8.31 -10.27
C ALA A 310 16.58 8.00 -9.68
N ALA A 311 16.71 6.88 -8.97
CA ALA A 311 17.96 6.39 -8.42
C ALA A 311 18.44 5.20 -9.25
N PRO A 312 19.11 5.41 -10.40
CA PRO A 312 19.70 4.30 -11.13
C PRO A 312 20.53 3.49 -10.13
N PRO A 313 20.38 2.16 -10.11
CA PRO A 313 21.07 1.31 -9.14
C PRO A 313 22.55 1.72 -9.19
N ALA A 314 23.06 2.22 -8.06
CA ALA A 314 24.42 2.74 -7.96
C ALA A 314 25.31 1.75 -8.70
N ALA A 315 25.86 2.17 -9.85
CA ALA A 315 26.43 1.30 -10.87
C ALA A 315 27.14 0.17 -10.16
N ALA A 316 26.55 -1.03 -10.21
CA ALA A 316 26.93 -2.12 -9.35
C ALA A 316 28.45 -2.23 -9.42
N THR A 317 29.14 -1.74 -8.38
CA THR A 317 30.58 -1.92 -8.23
C THR A 317 30.71 -3.42 -8.33
N ARG A 318 31.23 -3.87 -9.48
CA ARG A 318 31.17 -5.25 -9.95
C ARG A 318 31.44 -6.12 -8.72
N PRO A 319 30.45 -6.91 -8.25
CA PRO A 319 30.64 -7.65 -7.03
C PRO A 319 31.95 -8.43 -7.18
N ALA A 320 32.81 -8.35 -6.15
CA ALA A 320 33.90 -9.30 -6.03
C ALA A 320 33.34 -10.70 -6.35
N PRO A 321 34.06 -11.54 -7.12
CA PRO A 321 33.53 -12.80 -7.64
C PRO A 321 32.79 -13.51 -6.52
N ALA A 322 31.49 -13.72 -6.74
CA ALA A 322 30.60 -14.21 -5.71
C ALA A 322 31.20 -15.48 -5.09
N PRO A 323 31.21 -15.63 -3.75
CA PRO A 323 31.41 -16.94 -3.17
C PRO A 323 30.40 -17.89 -3.82
N ALA A 324 30.87 -19.08 -4.21
CA ALA A 324 30.10 -20.06 -4.98
C ALA A 324 28.66 -20.14 -4.46
N LEU A 325 27.71 -19.83 -5.35
CA LEU A 325 26.30 -19.80 -5.03
C LEU A 325 25.90 -21.15 -4.40
N PRO A 326 25.10 -21.15 -3.31
CA PRO A 326 24.37 -22.35 -2.93
C PRO A 326 23.49 -22.81 -4.12
N PRO A 327 23.18 -24.11 -4.24
CA PRO A 327 22.46 -24.66 -5.39
C PRO A 327 21.15 -23.89 -5.64
N PRO A 328 20.75 -23.78 -6.92
CA PRO A 328 19.73 -22.83 -7.35
C PRO A 328 18.40 -23.10 -6.64
N ASN A 329 17.84 -22.06 -6.03
CA ASN A 329 16.43 -22.05 -5.63
C ASN A 329 15.55 -22.13 -6.89
N GLU A 330 14.33 -22.64 -6.73
CA GLU A 330 13.45 -23.04 -7.83
C GLU A 330 13.26 -21.95 -8.90
N LEU A 331 13.34 -20.67 -8.52
CA LEU A 331 13.21 -19.51 -9.40
C LEU A 331 14.25 -19.45 -10.54
N GLY A 332 15.48 -19.94 -10.33
CA GLY A 332 16.54 -19.95 -11.34
C GLY A 332 16.32 -20.96 -12.47
N ARG A 333 15.49 -22.00 -12.25
CA ARG A 333 15.19 -23.02 -13.26
C ARG A 333 14.22 -22.52 -14.34
N PHE A 334 13.43 -21.47 -14.06
CA PHE A 334 12.37 -21.02 -14.96
C PHE A 334 12.83 -20.07 -16.07
N GLY A 335 13.94 -19.34 -15.87
CA GLY A 335 14.54 -18.53 -16.93
C GLY A 335 15.03 -19.36 -18.12
N ALA A 336 15.43 -20.62 -17.86
CA ALA A 336 15.81 -21.58 -18.89
C ALA A 336 14.59 -22.30 -19.52
N ALA A 337 13.51 -22.52 -18.76
CA ALA A 337 12.28 -23.13 -19.27
C ALA A 337 11.48 -22.19 -20.19
N ALA A 338 11.54 -20.88 -19.97
CA ALA A 338 10.88 -19.86 -20.80
C ALA A 338 11.56 -19.62 -22.18
N ALA A 339 12.64 -20.35 -22.49
CA ALA A 339 13.35 -20.33 -23.77
C ALA A 339 13.10 -21.58 -24.63
N ALA A 340 12.29 -22.53 -24.15
CA ALA A 340 11.90 -23.71 -24.94
C ALA A 340 10.83 -23.35 -25.99
N PRO A 341 10.87 -23.96 -27.20
CA PRO A 341 9.89 -23.71 -28.27
C PRO A 341 8.47 -24.11 -27.84
N ALA A 342 7.49 -23.39 -28.37
CA ALA A 342 6.06 -23.45 -28.03
C ALA A 342 5.34 -24.71 -28.54
N GLY A 343 5.97 -25.89 -28.44
CA GLY A 343 5.37 -27.16 -28.85
C GLY A 343 4.34 -27.68 -27.83
N ASP A 344 3.27 -28.29 -28.35
CA ASP A 344 2.06 -28.85 -27.71
C ASP A 344 2.24 -29.85 -26.54
N ALA A 345 3.43 -30.02 -25.98
CA ALA A 345 3.66 -30.76 -24.74
C ALA A 345 3.17 -29.94 -23.52
N ARG A 346 1.84 -29.80 -23.44
CA ARG A 346 1.05 -28.97 -22.52
C ARG A 346 1.43 -29.10 -21.04
N ALA A 347 1.60 -27.94 -20.39
CA ALA A 347 1.18 -27.49 -19.04
C ALA A 347 1.35 -28.39 -17.80
N ALA A 348 1.71 -29.67 -17.90
CA ALA A 348 1.65 -30.63 -16.80
C ALA A 348 2.64 -30.32 -15.65
N GLY A 349 3.69 -29.53 -15.93
CA GLY A 349 4.66 -29.08 -14.93
C GLY A 349 4.56 -27.61 -14.52
N GLU A 350 3.64 -26.84 -15.11
CA GLU A 350 3.53 -25.41 -14.81
C GLU A 350 2.81 -25.19 -13.47
N PRO A 351 3.36 -24.36 -12.57
CA PRO A 351 2.75 -24.13 -11.27
C PRO A 351 1.46 -23.31 -11.36
N PHE A 352 0.52 -23.63 -10.47
CA PHE A 352 -0.65 -22.79 -10.24
C PHE A 352 -0.27 -21.49 -9.54
N ARG A 353 -0.85 -20.37 -9.98
CA ARG A 353 -0.71 -19.05 -9.35
C ARG A 353 -2.07 -18.41 -9.15
N SER A 354 -2.20 -17.67 -8.05
CA SER A 354 -3.36 -16.81 -7.79
C SER A 354 -3.31 -15.57 -8.66
N LEU A 355 -4.44 -14.87 -8.80
CA LEU A 355 -4.52 -13.59 -9.50
C LEU A 355 -3.49 -12.58 -8.97
N GLU A 356 -3.43 -12.43 -7.63
CA GLU A 356 -2.50 -11.52 -6.97
C GLU A 356 -1.04 -11.86 -7.29
N ALA A 357 -0.69 -13.15 -7.23
CA ALA A 357 0.65 -13.60 -7.59
C ALA A 357 0.98 -13.30 -9.05
N MET A 358 0.03 -13.51 -9.97
CA MET A 358 0.22 -13.24 -11.39
C MET A 358 0.40 -11.76 -11.70
N VAL A 359 -0.40 -10.90 -11.08
CA VAL A 359 -0.25 -9.44 -11.19
C VAL A 359 1.14 -9.02 -10.71
N ASN A 360 1.60 -9.53 -9.56
CA ASN A 360 2.93 -9.22 -9.04
C ASN A 360 4.06 -9.76 -9.95
N ILE A 361 3.92 -10.97 -10.51
CA ILE A 361 4.91 -11.53 -11.45
C ILE A 361 4.99 -10.68 -12.72
N ALA A 362 3.84 -10.28 -13.27
CA ALA A 362 3.78 -9.46 -14.47
C ALA A 362 4.38 -8.06 -14.26
N GLU A 363 4.01 -7.37 -13.17
CA GLU A 363 4.52 -6.03 -12.84
C GLU A 363 6.04 -5.99 -12.59
N ASN A 364 6.64 -7.11 -12.18
CA ASN A 364 8.09 -7.21 -11.99
C ASN A 364 8.85 -7.59 -13.28
N GLY A 365 8.17 -7.62 -14.44
CA GLY A 365 8.77 -7.99 -15.72
C GLY A 365 9.23 -9.46 -15.77
N ARG A 366 8.59 -10.34 -14.98
CA ARG A 366 8.99 -11.75 -14.83
C ARG A 366 8.11 -12.72 -15.61
N CYS A 367 7.14 -12.24 -16.39
CA CYS A 367 6.34 -13.11 -17.25
C CYS A 367 6.49 -12.76 -18.73
N ARG A 368 6.22 -13.77 -19.55
CA ARG A 368 6.09 -13.67 -20.99
C ARG A 368 4.75 -14.26 -21.38
N CYS A 369 4.13 -13.71 -22.41
CA CYS A 369 2.93 -14.26 -23.00
C CYS A 369 3.14 -14.64 -24.47
N VAL A 370 2.29 -15.51 -24.98
CA VAL A 370 2.16 -15.77 -26.42
C VAL A 370 0.79 -15.30 -26.86
N VAL A 371 0.71 -14.63 -28.01
CA VAL A 371 -0.57 -14.22 -28.61
C VAL A 371 -1.00 -15.34 -29.55
N GLU A 372 -2.26 -15.74 -29.48
CA GLU A 372 -2.85 -16.78 -30.32
C GLU A 372 -3.49 -16.18 -31.58
N ALA A 373 -3.27 -16.81 -32.72
CA ALA A 373 -3.95 -16.48 -33.96
C ALA A 373 -5.41 -16.97 -33.93
N ARG A 374 -6.30 -16.23 -33.26
CA ARG A 374 -7.74 -16.53 -33.22
C ARG A 374 -8.50 -15.86 -34.37
N GLY A 375 -8.11 -16.15 -35.61
CA GLY A 375 -8.80 -15.70 -36.84
C GLY A 375 -9.10 -14.19 -36.92
N GLU A 376 -9.92 -13.78 -37.89
CA GLU A 376 -10.21 -12.34 -38.11
C GLU A 376 -10.99 -11.68 -36.95
N GLY A 377 -11.56 -12.47 -36.04
CA GLY A 377 -12.40 -12.01 -34.94
C GLY A 377 -11.69 -11.85 -33.59
N GLY A 378 -10.44 -12.28 -33.42
CA GLY A 378 -9.79 -12.28 -32.10
C GLY A 378 -10.53 -13.18 -31.09
N ALA A 379 -10.24 -13.03 -29.79
CA ALA A 379 -10.94 -13.84 -28.78
C ALA A 379 -12.44 -13.56 -28.78
N TRP A 380 -13.23 -14.60 -29.07
CA TRP A 380 -14.69 -14.58 -29.06
C TRP A 380 -15.33 -13.53 -29.98
N GLY A 381 -14.63 -13.09 -31.03
CA GLY A 381 -15.14 -12.06 -31.95
C GLY A 381 -14.92 -10.61 -31.48
N SER A 382 -14.15 -10.38 -30.40
CA SER A 382 -13.87 -9.03 -29.86
C SER A 382 -13.03 -8.14 -30.78
N GLY A 383 -12.27 -8.74 -31.70
CA GLY A 383 -11.21 -8.07 -32.47
C GLY A 383 -10.00 -7.64 -31.64
N VAL A 384 -9.94 -8.04 -30.36
CA VAL A 384 -8.84 -7.73 -29.44
C VAL A 384 -7.86 -8.90 -29.42
N PRO A 385 -6.55 -8.66 -29.56
CA PRO A 385 -5.53 -9.71 -29.47
C PRO A 385 -5.57 -10.41 -28.12
N TYR A 386 -5.41 -11.73 -28.15
CA TYR A 386 -5.58 -12.61 -27.00
C TYR A 386 -4.49 -13.66 -26.96
N GLY A 387 -4.15 -14.11 -25.76
CA GLY A 387 -3.07 -15.04 -25.56
C GLY A 387 -3.04 -15.64 -24.18
N GLU A 388 -1.90 -16.25 -23.85
CA GLU A 388 -1.67 -16.94 -22.59
C GLU A 388 -0.31 -16.58 -22.00
N VAL A 389 -0.22 -16.51 -20.67
CA VAL A 389 1.06 -16.38 -19.97
C VAL A 389 1.77 -17.73 -19.93
N LEU A 390 3.03 -17.74 -20.36
CA LEU A 390 3.89 -18.92 -20.31
C LEU A 390 4.37 -19.23 -18.88
N GLY A 391 4.35 -20.50 -18.49
CA GLY A 391 4.94 -20.97 -17.25
C GLY A 391 4.05 -20.86 -16.01
N PHE A 392 2.79 -20.42 -16.13
CA PHE A 392 1.89 -20.25 -14.99
C PHE A 392 0.45 -20.62 -15.34
N ARG A 393 -0.19 -21.41 -14.46
CA ARG A 393 -1.56 -21.88 -14.64
C ARG A 393 -2.55 -21.18 -13.72
N ASN A 394 -3.76 -21.01 -14.22
CA ASN A 394 -4.91 -20.62 -13.42
C ASN A 394 -5.51 -21.85 -12.74
N ARG A 395 -5.78 -21.75 -11.43
CA ARG A 395 -6.39 -22.84 -10.66
C ARG A 395 -7.87 -23.07 -11.02
N ALA A 396 -8.53 -22.06 -11.60
CA ALA A 396 -9.97 -22.10 -11.87
C ALA A 396 -10.35 -23.09 -12.97
N ASP A 397 -9.59 -23.15 -14.06
CA ASP A 397 -9.83 -24.03 -15.22
C ASP A 397 -8.69 -25.00 -15.49
N GLY A 398 -7.52 -24.76 -14.91
CA GLY A 398 -6.34 -25.57 -15.17
C GLY A 398 -5.58 -25.12 -16.40
N ASP A 399 -5.97 -24.07 -17.09
CA ASP A 399 -5.26 -23.59 -18.27
C ASP A 399 -4.20 -22.57 -17.87
N ARG A 400 -3.41 -22.09 -18.84
CA ARG A 400 -2.51 -20.97 -18.60
C ARG A 400 -3.31 -19.71 -18.31
N TRP A 401 -2.66 -18.74 -17.66
CA TRP A 401 -3.32 -17.46 -17.41
C TRP A 401 -3.62 -16.74 -18.72
N ASP A 402 -4.90 -16.51 -18.98
CA ASP A 402 -5.33 -15.78 -20.17
C ASP A 402 -5.02 -14.28 -20.09
N VAL A 403 -4.51 -13.76 -21.20
CA VAL A 403 -4.21 -12.33 -21.37
C VAL A 403 -4.89 -11.78 -22.61
N PHE A 404 -5.18 -10.48 -22.59
CA PHE A 404 -5.56 -9.74 -23.78
C PHE A 404 -4.80 -8.41 -23.82
N LEU A 405 -4.57 -7.90 -25.04
CA LEU A 405 -3.69 -6.76 -25.29
C LEU A 405 -4.52 -5.58 -25.83
N PRO A 406 -5.24 -4.84 -24.96
CA PRO A 406 -6.05 -3.70 -25.41
C PRO A 406 -5.15 -2.54 -25.86
N GLY A 407 -5.61 -1.77 -26.84
CA GLY A 407 -4.85 -0.64 -27.39
C GLY A 407 -3.77 -1.03 -28.41
N LEU A 408 -3.56 -2.34 -28.66
CA LEU A 408 -2.65 -2.80 -29.69
C LEU A 408 -3.26 -2.56 -31.09
N ALA A 409 -2.46 -2.05 -32.04
CA ALA A 409 -2.91 -1.93 -33.42
C ALA A 409 -3.00 -3.31 -34.07
N ARG A 410 -3.95 -3.49 -34.99
CA ARG A 410 -4.12 -4.79 -35.66
C ARG A 410 -2.91 -5.18 -36.48
N ALA A 411 -2.29 -4.22 -37.18
CA ALA A 411 -1.05 -4.46 -37.91
C ALA A 411 0.08 -4.96 -37.00
N ASP A 412 0.17 -4.45 -35.76
CA ASP A 412 1.16 -4.88 -34.77
C ASP A 412 0.83 -6.29 -34.23
N ALA A 413 -0.46 -6.57 -34.00
CA ALA A 413 -0.91 -7.90 -33.62
C ALA A 413 -0.64 -8.93 -34.71
N ASP A 414 -0.90 -8.58 -35.97
CA ASP A 414 -0.61 -9.43 -37.13
C ASP A 414 0.90 -9.66 -37.27
N ALA A 415 1.73 -8.64 -37.04
CA ALA A 415 3.18 -8.76 -37.00
C ALA A 415 3.69 -9.63 -35.83
N ALA A 416 3.00 -9.61 -34.68
CA ALA A 416 3.29 -10.50 -33.56
C ALA A 416 2.94 -11.97 -33.85
N LEU A 417 1.97 -12.18 -34.75
CA LEU A 417 1.38 -13.48 -35.10
C LEU A 417 1.95 -14.10 -36.38
N ASP A 418 2.94 -13.45 -37.02
CA ASP A 418 3.58 -13.79 -38.31
C ASP A 418 3.03 -15.09 -38.92
N ALA A 419 2.07 -14.95 -39.84
CA ALA A 419 1.24 -16.06 -40.31
C ALA A 419 2.10 -17.20 -40.91
N GLY A 420 2.38 -18.22 -40.10
CA GLY A 420 3.22 -19.37 -40.46
C GLY A 420 4.45 -19.61 -39.56
N ALA A 421 4.76 -18.70 -38.63
CA ALA A 421 5.81 -18.86 -37.63
C ALA A 421 5.24 -19.35 -36.28
N GLU A 422 6.08 -20.07 -35.52
CA GLU A 422 5.78 -20.44 -34.13
C GLU A 422 5.45 -19.20 -33.29
N PRO A 423 4.44 -19.25 -32.38
CA PRO A 423 4.06 -18.12 -31.54
C PRO A 423 5.27 -17.56 -30.78
N ARG A 424 5.60 -16.29 -31.03
CA ARG A 424 6.75 -15.64 -30.38
C ARG A 424 6.41 -15.24 -28.94
N PRO A 425 7.22 -15.64 -27.94
CA PRO A 425 7.06 -15.10 -26.58
C PRO A 425 7.32 -13.59 -26.53
N LEU A 426 6.36 -12.84 -26.01
CA LEU A 426 6.43 -11.40 -25.77
C LEU A 426 6.61 -11.13 -24.27
N ALA A 427 7.53 -10.24 -23.92
CA ALA A 427 7.68 -9.80 -22.54
C ALA A 427 6.51 -8.88 -22.15
N VAL A 428 5.89 -9.15 -21.00
CA VAL A 428 4.85 -8.28 -20.45
C VAL A 428 5.51 -7.10 -19.75
N ALA A 429 5.19 -5.89 -20.19
CA ALA A 429 5.74 -4.64 -19.66
C ALA A 429 5.05 -4.22 -18.36
N ARG A 430 3.71 -4.25 -18.36
CA ARG A 430 2.86 -3.94 -17.18
C ARG A 430 1.45 -4.52 -17.33
N VAL A 431 0.73 -4.57 -16.22
CA VAL A 431 -0.70 -4.90 -16.17
C VAL A 431 -1.51 -3.61 -16.26
N LEU A 432 -2.37 -3.49 -17.27
CA LEU A 432 -3.27 -2.34 -17.46
C LEU A 432 -4.55 -2.49 -16.61
N GLY A 433 -4.95 -3.71 -16.32
CA GLY A 433 -6.10 -4.01 -15.49
C GLY A 433 -6.45 -5.49 -15.47
N VAL A 434 -7.54 -5.82 -14.80
CA VAL A 434 -8.03 -7.20 -14.67
C VAL A 434 -9.51 -7.25 -14.97
N VAL A 435 -9.92 -8.20 -15.82
CA VAL A 435 -11.33 -8.56 -15.98
C VAL A 435 -11.67 -9.64 -14.98
N LEU A 436 -12.38 -9.25 -13.92
CA LEU A 436 -12.88 -10.15 -12.90
C LEU A 436 -14.09 -10.93 -13.41
N ILE A 437 -13.97 -12.25 -13.50
CA ILE A 437 -15.05 -13.17 -13.83
C ILE A 437 -15.39 -14.01 -12.59
N LYS A 438 -16.67 -14.07 -12.22
CA LYS A 438 -17.12 -14.90 -11.10
C LYS A 438 -16.86 -16.38 -11.39
N GLY A 439 -16.01 -17.00 -10.57
CA GLY A 439 -15.50 -18.36 -10.75
C GLY A 439 -13.96 -18.44 -10.72
N GLY A 440 -13.27 -17.29 -10.64
CA GLY A 440 -11.81 -17.24 -10.50
C GLY A 440 -11.05 -17.25 -11.84
N ASN A 441 -11.74 -17.48 -12.95
CA ASN A 441 -11.14 -17.48 -14.28
C ASN A 441 -10.94 -16.05 -14.84
N HIS A 442 -10.17 -15.24 -14.12
CA HIS A 442 -9.89 -13.85 -14.46
C HIS A 442 -8.99 -13.72 -15.70
N LYS A 443 -9.10 -12.60 -16.42
CA LYS A 443 -8.27 -12.29 -17.59
C LYS A 443 -7.44 -11.04 -17.31
N LEU A 444 -6.17 -11.05 -17.71
CA LEU A 444 -5.27 -9.90 -17.51
C LEU A 444 -5.27 -9.02 -18.77
N ALA A 445 -5.50 -7.72 -18.60
CA ALA A 445 -5.22 -6.72 -19.63
C ALA A 445 -3.75 -6.31 -19.49
N VAL A 446 -2.94 -6.51 -20.53
CA VAL A 446 -1.48 -6.31 -20.45
C VAL A 446 -0.93 -5.44 -21.58
N GLU A 447 0.14 -4.73 -21.26
CA GLU A 447 1.04 -4.11 -22.24
C GLU A 447 2.27 -5.01 -22.43
N VAL A 448 2.81 -5.07 -23.64
CA VAL A 448 4.00 -5.86 -23.98
C VAL A 448 5.10 -4.97 -24.54
N ASP A 449 6.37 -5.27 -24.23
CA ASP A 449 7.51 -4.40 -24.55
C ASP A 449 7.73 -4.17 -26.06
N ALA A 450 7.21 -5.06 -26.91
CA ALA A 450 7.44 -5.05 -28.35
C ALA A 450 6.63 -3.97 -29.10
N PHE A 451 5.56 -3.45 -28.50
CA PHE A 451 4.59 -2.60 -29.19
C PHE A 451 4.09 -1.47 -28.29
N ALA A 452 3.90 -0.28 -28.88
CA ALA A 452 3.33 0.84 -28.15
C ALA A 452 1.81 0.68 -27.99
N VAL A 453 1.29 0.98 -26.80
CA VAL A 453 -0.15 0.96 -26.51
C VAL A 453 -0.79 2.28 -26.92
N ASP A 454 -1.88 2.22 -27.69
CA ASP A 454 -2.76 3.37 -27.90
C ASP A 454 -3.71 3.53 -26.71
N GLU A 455 -3.30 4.35 -25.75
CA GLU A 455 -4.03 4.65 -24.51
C GLU A 455 -5.47 5.12 -24.77
N ALA A 456 -5.73 5.83 -25.87
CA ALA A 456 -7.07 6.30 -26.21
C ALA A 456 -8.02 5.15 -26.60
N ARG A 457 -7.46 4.00 -27.01
CA ARG A 457 -8.21 2.80 -27.41
C ARG A 457 -8.37 1.76 -26.29
N VAL A 458 -7.54 1.79 -25.25
CA VAL A 458 -7.52 0.76 -24.20
C VAL A 458 -8.91 0.51 -23.62
N LEU A 459 -9.62 1.56 -23.21
CA LEU A 459 -10.96 1.44 -22.62
C LEU A 459 -12.01 0.92 -23.63
N ALA A 460 -11.89 1.29 -24.90
CA ALA A 460 -12.79 0.80 -25.94
C ALA A 460 -12.57 -0.69 -26.21
N ASP A 461 -11.31 -1.13 -26.23
CA ASP A 461 -10.92 -2.53 -26.45
C ASP A 461 -11.33 -3.41 -25.26
N VAL A 462 -11.14 -2.93 -24.03
CA VAL A 462 -11.63 -3.60 -22.81
C VAL A 462 -13.14 -3.80 -22.86
N ARG A 463 -13.91 -2.78 -23.25
CA ARG A 463 -15.37 -2.90 -23.38
C ARG A 463 -15.76 -3.93 -24.44
N ARG A 464 -15.16 -3.86 -25.64
CA ARG A 464 -15.38 -4.85 -26.71
C ARG A 464 -15.07 -6.27 -26.26
N PHE A 465 -13.97 -6.45 -25.53
CA PHE A 465 -13.59 -7.73 -24.95
C PHE A 465 -14.63 -8.26 -23.95
N VAL A 466 -15.07 -7.42 -23.00
CA VAL A 466 -16.09 -7.80 -22.00
C VAL A 466 -17.41 -8.14 -22.68
N ASP A 467 -17.85 -7.34 -23.65
CA ASP A 467 -19.11 -7.56 -24.38
C ASP A 467 -19.06 -8.89 -25.16
N ALA A 468 -17.96 -9.16 -25.87
CA ALA A 468 -17.76 -10.41 -26.59
C ALA A 468 -17.72 -11.63 -25.64
N TYR A 469 -17.05 -11.49 -24.48
CA TYR A 469 -17.00 -12.54 -23.47
C TYR A 469 -18.39 -12.86 -22.91
N VAL A 470 -19.16 -11.83 -22.54
CA VAL A 470 -20.53 -11.97 -22.01
C VAL A 470 -21.47 -12.55 -23.07
N ALA A 471 -21.30 -12.19 -24.35
CA ALA A 471 -22.13 -12.73 -25.43
C ALA A 471 -21.87 -14.22 -25.70
N THR A 472 -20.63 -14.67 -25.53
CA THR A 472 -20.22 -16.05 -25.87
C THR A 472 -20.25 -17.02 -24.68
N HIS A 473 -20.33 -16.51 -23.45
CA HIS A 473 -20.41 -17.34 -22.25
C HIS A 473 -21.74 -17.15 -21.55
N PRO A 474 -22.36 -18.21 -20.99
CA PRO A 474 -23.61 -18.13 -20.25
C PRO A 474 -23.40 -17.49 -18.85
N THR A 475 -22.93 -16.26 -18.81
CA THR A 475 -22.70 -15.48 -17.59
C THR A 475 -23.47 -14.18 -17.66
N SER A 476 -23.94 -13.67 -16.52
CA SER A 476 -24.58 -12.36 -16.50
C SER A 476 -23.53 -11.26 -16.57
N ALA A 477 -23.83 -10.15 -17.26
CA ALA A 477 -22.94 -8.99 -17.35
C ALA A 477 -22.48 -8.50 -15.96
N ASN A 478 -23.36 -8.58 -14.95
CA ASN A 478 -23.05 -8.19 -13.56
C ASN A 478 -21.94 -9.03 -12.90
N ARG A 479 -21.60 -10.19 -13.48
CA ARG A 479 -20.54 -11.11 -13.00
C ARG A 479 -19.18 -10.88 -13.68
N VAL A 480 -19.10 -9.92 -14.59
CA VAL A 480 -17.87 -9.53 -15.28
C VAL A 480 -17.59 -8.07 -14.98
N ARG A 481 -16.45 -7.77 -14.36
CA ARG A 481 -16.06 -6.39 -14.01
C ARG A 481 -14.63 -6.13 -14.40
N PHE A 482 -14.38 -5.03 -15.10
CA PHE A 482 -13.03 -4.56 -15.31
C PHE A 482 -12.59 -3.70 -14.12
N LEU A 483 -11.41 -3.99 -13.58
CA LEU A 483 -10.73 -3.16 -12.59
C LEU A 483 -9.46 -2.64 -13.23
N GLU A 484 -9.40 -1.33 -13.44
CA GLU A 484 -8.23 -0.65 -13.97
C GLU A 484 -7.10 -0.70 -12.93
N TYR A 485 -5.88 -1.00 -13.35
CA TYR A 485 -4.80 -1.26 -12.39
C TYR A 485 -4.42 -0.02 -11.58
N ASP A 486 -4.46 1.17 -12.19
CA ASP A 486 -4.25 2.44 -11.46
C ASP A 486 -5.41 2.77 -10.49
N SER A 487 -6.56 2.09 -10.62
CA SER A 487 -7.72 2.22 -9.73
C SER A 487 -7.77 1.17 -8.61
N LEU A 488 -7.00 0.07 -8.74
CA LEU A 488 -6.81 -0.97 -7.72
C LEU A 488 -5.88 -0.45 -6.62
#